data_AF-A0A941ZAS9-F1
#
_entry.id   AF-A0A941ZAS9-F1
#
_cell.length_a   1.000
_cell.length_b   1.000
_cell.length_c   1.000
_cell.angle_alpha   90.00
_cell.angle_beta   90.00
_cell.angle_gamma   90.00
#
_symmetry.space_group_name_H-M   'P 1'
#
loop_
_entity.id
_entity.type
_entity.pdbx_description
1 polymer ?
#
loop_
_entity_poly.entity_id
_entity_poly.type
_entity_poly.pdbx_seq_one_letter_code
_entity_poly.pdbx_strand_id
1 'polypeptide(L)' 'MTTMDKGSGRFTLDGQPVPFAAGETVMQAARRAGCYIPHLCWHER' A
#
# COMPACT_ATOMS: atom_id res chain seq x y z
N MET A 1 7.28 24.96 -10.47
CA MET A 1 6.97 23.76 -11.27
C MET A 1 6.78 22.62 -10.28
N THR A 2 5.64 22.61 -9.60
CA THR A 2 5.32 21.66 -8.52
C THR A 2 4.36 20.65 -9.13
N THR A 3 4.90 19.52 -9.54
CA THR A 3 4.13 18.41 -10.12
C THR A 3 3.09 17.95 -9.10
N MET A 4 1.83 17.88 -9.52
CA MET A 4 0.71 17.44 -8.69
C MET A 4 0.95 15.99 -8.24
N ASP A 5 1.04 15.76 -6.92
CA ASP A 5 0.99 14.41 -6.36
C ASP A 5 -0.48 13.96 -6.37
N LYS A 6 -0.85 13.17 -7.37
CA LYS A 6 -2.22 12.68 -7.49
C LYS A 6 -2.36 11.32 -6.81
N GLY A 7 -2.21 11.29 -5.48
CA GLY A 7 -2.75 10.18 -4.67
C GLY A 7 -1.78 9.42 -3.76
N SER A 8 -0.92 10.11 -3.01
CA SER A 8 -0.23 9.47 -1.88
C SER A 8 -1.03 9.65 -0.57
N GLY A 9 -0.95 8.70 0.35
CA GLY A 9 -1.74 8.74 1.59
C GLY A 9 -1.37 7.63 2.57
N ARG A 10 -2.23 7.41 3.58
CA ARG A 10 -2.09 6.32 4.55
C ARG A 10 -3.45 5.74 4.93
N PHE A 11 -3.49 4.44 5.19
CA PHE A 11 -4.64 3.73 5.75
C PHE A 11 -4.20 2.96 7.01
N THR A 12 -5.15 2.43 7.77
CA THR A 12 -4.84 1.63 8.97
C THR A 12 -5.01 0.14 8.64
N LEU A 13 -4.01 -0.66 8.99
CA LEU A 13 -4.02 -2.12 8.92
C LEU A 13 -3.53 -2.68 10.26
N ASP A 14 -4.31 -3.54 10.91
CA ASP A 14 -3.99 -4.11 12.23
C ASP A 14 -3.65 -3.06 13.30
N GLY A 15 -4.31 -1.89 13.23
CA GLY A 15 -4.06 -0.76 14.12
C GLY A 15 -2.80 0.06 13.80
N GLN A 16 -2.04 -0.31 12.76
CA GLN A 16 -0.84 0.39 12.33
C GLN A 16 -1.11 1.23 11.07
N PRO A 17 -0.57 2.47 10.98
CA PRO A 17 -0.68 3.26 9.77
C PRO A 17 0.26 2.73 8.67
N VAL A 18 -0.30 2.41 7.51
CA VAL A 18 0.40 1.95 6.31
C VAL A 18 0.36 3.05 5.23
N PRO A 19 1.51 3.62 4.82
CA PRO A 19 1.55 4.60 3.73
C PRO A 19 1.38 3.91 2.38
N PHE A 20 0.78 4.60 1.40
CA PHE A 20 0.62 4.13 0.02
C PHE A 20 0.94 5.21 -1.01
N ALA A 21 1.29 4.78 -2.22
CA ALA A 21 1.44 5.64 -3.39
C ALA A 21 0.26 5.49 -4.37
N ALA A 22 0.04 6.49 -5.22
CA ALA A 22 -1.04 6.46 -6.20
C ALA A 22 -0.87 5.29 -7.17
N GLY A 23 -1.93 4.50 -7.36
CA GLY A 23 -1.89 3.30 -8.21
C GLY A 23 -1.34 2.05 -7.53
N GLU A 24 -0.89 2.14 -6.28
CA GLU A 24 -0.53 0.98 -5.46
C GLU A 24 -1.79 0.28 -4.97
N THR A 25 -1.82 -1.05 -5.06
CA THR A 25 -2.85 -1.88 -4.42
C THR A 25 -2.60 -1.96 -2.92
N VAL A 26 -3.65 -2.27 -2.14
CA VAL A 26 -3.52 -2.52 -0.68
C VAL A 26 -2.48 -3.60 -0.40
N MET A 27 -2.41 -4.66 -1.22
CA MET A 27 -1.45 -5.75 -1.06
C MET A 27 0.01 -5.29 -1.26
N GLN A 28 0.26 -4.46 -2.27
CA GLN A 28 1.59 -3.90 -2.52
C GLN A 28 2.03 -2.97 -1.37
N ALA A 29 1.13 -2.10 -0.91
CA ALA A 29 1.41 -1.18 0.20
C ALA A 29 1.68 -1.92 1.51
N ALA A 30 0.85 -2.92 1.85
CA ALA A 30 1.02 -3.75 3.03
C ALA A 30 2.36 -4.50 3.01
N ARG A 31 2.70 -5.16 1.89
CA ARG A 31 3.95 -5.90 1.73
C ARG A 31 5.17 -4.98 1.86
N ARG A 32 5.16 -3.80 1.26
CA ARG A 32 6.24 -2.80 1.38
C ARG A 32 6.40 -2.28 2.81
N ALA A 33 5.30 -2.19 3.56
CA ALA A 33 5.30 -1.82 4.98
C ALA A 33 5.68 -2.99 5.92
N GLY A 34 5.96 -4.18 5.39
CA GLY A 34 6.29 -5.36 6.20
C GLY A 34 5.07 -6.05 6.83
N CYS A 35 3.85 -5.66 6.45
CA CYS A 35 2.61 -6.31 6.89
C CYS A 35 2.32 -7.50 5.98
N TYR A 36 2.32 -8.71 6.54
CA TYR A 36 1.98 -9.93 5.81
C TYR A 36 0.46 -10.17 5.86
N ILE A 37 -0.19 -10.08 4.70
CA ILE A 37 -1.59 -10.50 4.52
C ILE A 37 -1.58 -11.91 3.92
N PRO A 38 -2.08 -12.93 4.64
CA PRO A 38 -2.20 -14.29 4.10
C PRO A 38 -3.06 -14.30 2.84
N HIS A 39 -2.55 -14.89 1.77
CA HIS A 39 -3.23 -14.94 0.47
C HIS A 39 -3.00 -16.29 -0.21
N LEU A 40 -4.00 -16.75 -0.97
CA LEU A 40 -3.92 -18.00 -1.73
C LEU A 40 -3.58 -17.77 -3.21
N CYS A 41 -4.17 -16.75 -3.83
CA CYS A 41 -4.09 -16.53 -5.29
C CYS A 41 -3.45 -15.20 -5.69
N TRP A 42 -3.10 -14.35 -4.73
CA TRP A 42 -2.37 -13.12 -5.04
C TRP A 42 -0.90 -13.44 -5.25
N HIS A 43 -0.29 -12.84 -6.26
CA HIS A 43 1.14 -12.96 -6.52
C HIS A 43 1.62 -11.61 -7.06
N GLU A 44 2.87 -11.23 -6.77
CA GLU A 44 3.44 -9.93 -7.16
C GLU A 44 3.75 -9.76 -8.66
N ARG A 45 3.34 -10.72 -9.49
CA ARG A 45 3.68 -10.79 -10.92
C ARG A 45 2.61 -10.14 -11.77
#